data_AF-A0A2V7F8J2-F1
#
_entry.id   AF-A0A2V7F8J2-F1
#
_cell.length_a   1.000
_cell.length_b   1.000
_cell.length_c   1.000
_cell.angle_alpha   90.00
_cell.angle_beta   90.00
_cell.angle_gamma   90.00
#
_symmetry.space_group_name_H-M   'P 1'
#
loop_
_entity.id
_entity.type
_entity.pdbx_description
1 polymer ?
#
loop_
_entity_poly.entity_id
_entity_poly.type
_entity_poly.pdbx_seq_one_letter_code
_entity_poly.pdbx_strand_id
1 'polypeptide(L)'
;MGRIVFAAAMSHVLDPDYYERVCGAVGRRKTDEAMAAIAAMGERFSATGADALVVVADDHLNAFSFNCVPAICVRIGRDVPRMRQDHAEAFDAVLEHMPISYPLHEALANAILEQGTAAGFDLALSWEAPVDHAFLAPVNTMHGTRPIPPLVSTSRASSRAATGMSASSRRADSRTSRSCRWPASATPTACSTAG
;
A
#
# COMPACT_ATOMS: atom_id res chain seq x y z
N MET A 1 7.94 -18.58 9.14
CA MET A 1 7.13 -17.39 9.45
C MET A 1 7.92 -16.17 8.99
N GLY A 2 7.33 -15.30 8.15
CA GLY A 2 8.02 -14.10 7.64
C GLY A 2 8.22 -13.04 8.73
N ARG A 3 9.12 -12.08 8.49
CA ARG A 3 9.44 -10.98 9.42
C ARG A 3 9.35 -9.64 8.71
N ILE A 4 8.65 -8.67 9.31
CA ILE A 4 8.71 -7.27 8.88
C ILE A 4 10.02 -6.69 9.41
N VAL A 5 10.90 -6.28 8.50
CA VAL A 5 12.24 -5.75 8.83
C VAL A 5 12.34 -4.24 8.69
N PHE A 6 11.36 -3.64 8.02
CA PHE A 6 11.30 -2.23 7.71
C PHE A 6 9.84 -1.79 7.50
N ALA A 7 9.50 -0.57 7.90
CA ALA A 7 8.22 0.06 7.61
C ALA A 7 8.41 1.57 7.50
N ALA A 8 7.76 2.18 6.51
CA ALA A 8 7.83 3.61 6.27
C ALA A 8 6.56 4.12 5.59
N ALA A 9 6.37 5.44 5.66
CA ALA A 9 5.34 6.17 4.92
C ALA A 9 6.01 7.35 4.21
N MET A 10 5.57 7.65 3.01
CA MET A 10 6.11 8.74 2.19
C MET A 10 5.04 9.30 1.24
N SER A 11 5.27 10.51 0.74
CA SER A 11 4.45 11.07 -0.34
C SER A 11 4.68 10.27 -1.62
N HIS A 12 3.62 10.08 -2.41
CA HIS A 12 3.71 9.54 -3.75
C HIS A 12 3.62 10.61 -4.85
N VAL A 13 3.46 11.87 -4.47
CA VAL A 13 3.49 13.01 -5.40
C VAL A 13 4.89 13.62 -5.38
N LEU A 14 5.72 13.24 -6.35
CA LEU A 14 7.16 13.51 -6.37
C LEU A 14 7.62 14.06 -7.74
N ASP A 15 7.08 15.21 -8.13
CA ASP A 15 7.45 15.92 -9.36
C ASP A 15 7.90 17.37 -9.05
N PRO A 16 9.22 17.63 -8.99
CA PRO A 16 9.77 18.96 -8.71
C PRO A 16 9.35 20.02 -9.72
N ASP A 17 9.20 19.67 -11.01
CA ASP A 17 8.87 20.61 -12.08
C ASP A 17 7.40 21.02 -12.03
N TYR A 18 6.52 20.06 -11.74
CA TYR A 18 5.12 20.36 -11.41
C TYR A 18 5.03 21.32 -10.24
N TYR A 19 5.70 21.01 -9.13
CA TYR A 19 5.62 21.82 -7.91
C TYR A 19 6.28 23.19 -8.07
N GLU A 20 7.30 23.34 -8.91
CA GLU A 20 7.79 24.66 -9.29
C GLU A 20 6.73 25.48 -10.01
N ARG A 21 6.04 24.88 -10.98
CA ARG A 21 5.03 25.57 -11.78
C ARG A 21 3.85 26.04 -10.93
N VAL A 22 3.40 25.22 -9.96
CA VAL A 22 2.19 25.54 -9.15
C VAL A 22 2.50 26.24 -7.83
N CYS A 23 3.70 26.10 -7.27
CA CYS A 23 4.07 26.61 -5.94
C CYS A 23 5.37 27.45 -5.95
N GLY A 24 5.94 27.72 -7.12
CA GLY A 24 7.20 28.44 -7.27
C GLY A 24 8.41 27.66 -6.73
N ALA A 25 9.54 28.36 -6.58
CA ALA A 25 10.80 27.78 -6.11
C ALA A 25 10.69 27.08 -4.74
N VAL A 26 9.73 27.46 -3.90
CA VAL A 26 9.46 26.79 -2.61
C VAL A 26 8.90 25.39 -2.83
N GLY A 27 8.03 25.20 -3.83
CA GLY A 27 7.49 23.89 -4.20
C GLY A 27 8.59 22.94 -4.63
N ARG A 28 9.40 23.36 -5.62
CA ARG A 28 10.58 22.60 -6.09
C ARG A 28 11.46 22.16 -4.92
N ARG A 29 11.91 23.12 -4.11
CA ARG A 29 12.82 22.86 -2.99
C ARG A 29 12.25 21.81 -2.02
N LYS A 30 10.97 21.93 -1.63
CA LYS A 30 10.33 20.97 -0.73
C LYS A 30 10.25 19.57 -1.32
N THR A 31 9.93 19.48 -2.62
CA THR A 31 9.86 18.20 -3.32
C THR A 31 11.24 17.57 -3.42
N ASP A 32 12.28 18.34 -3.75
CA ASP A 32 13.66 17.87 -3.79
C ASP A 32 14.13 17.37 -2.41
N GLU A 33 13.85 18.12 -1.34
CA GLU A 33 14.13 17.73 0.05
C GLU A 33 13.42 16.41 0.43
N ALA A 34 12.15 16.26 0.03
CA ALA A 34 11.39 15.03 0.27
C ALA A 34 11.98 13.84 -0.51
N MET A 35 12.32 14.02 -1.78
CA MET A 35 12.94 13.00 -2.61
C MET A 35 14.31 12.57 -2.05
N ALA A 36 15.12 13.51 -1.58
CA ALA A 36 16.40 13.21 -0.93
C ALA A 36 16.20 12.39 0.37
N ALA A 37 15.20 12.73 1.19
CA ALA A 37 14.87 11.97 2.39
C ALA A 37 14.39 10.54 2.06
N ILE A 38 13.60 10.38 0.99
CA ILE A 38 13.15 9.08 0.49
C ILE A 38 14.33 8.25 -0.02
N ALA A 39 15.27 8.84 -0.75
CA ALA A 39 16.47 8.15 -1.22
C ALA A 39 17.34 7.64 -0.05
N ALA A 40 17.57 8.49 0.97
CA ALA A 40 18.29 8.11 2.18
C ALA A 40 17.56 7.04 3.01
N MET A 41 16.23 7.03 2.97
CA MET A 41 15.42 5.94 3.51
C MET A 41 15.62 4.64 2.73
N GLY A 42 15.74 4.73 1.41
CA GLY A 42 16.10 3.62 0.54
C GLY A 42 17.42 2.97 0.93
N GLU A 43 18.45 3.73 1.27
CA GLU A 43 19.73 3.18 1.77
C GLU A 43 19.55 2.31 3.01
N ARG A 44 18.73 2.80 3.97
CA ARG A 44 18.41 2.03 5.18
C ARG A 44 17.59 0.79 4.85
N PHE A 45 16.64 0.88 3.92
CA PHE A 45 15.86 -0.28 3.46
C PHE A 45 16.74 -1.33 2.78
N SER A 46 17.60 -0.93 1.83
CA SER A 46 18.50 -1.84 1.13
C SER A 46 19.44 -2.58 2.09
N ALA A 47 19.91 -1.91 3.14
CA ALA A 47 20.75 -2.54 4.17
C ALA A 47 20.04 -3.66 4.96
N THR A 48 18.70 -3.74 4.92
CA THR A 48 17.95 -4.81 5.59
C THR A 48 17.98 -6.15 4.85
N GLY A 49 18.29 -6.14 3.54
CA GLY A 49 18.25 -7.34 2.70
C GLY A 49 16.84 -7.94 2.57
N ALA A 50 15.80 -7.11 2.55
CA ALA A 50 14.42 -7.59 2.45
C ALA A 50 14.15 -8.32 1.13
N ASP A 51 13.52 -9.49 1.21
CA ASP A 51 13.18 -10.33 0.05
C ASP A 51 11.97 -9.84 -0.76
N ALA A 52 11.14 -8.98 -0.16
CA ALA A 52 9.92 -8.46 -0.75
C ALA A 52 9.60 -7.05 -0.24
N LEU A 53 8.87 -6.27 -1.05
CA LEU A 53 8.36 -4.96 -0.68
C LEU A 53 6.84 -4.91 -0.84
N VAL A 54 6.12 -4.74 0.28
CA VAL A 54 4.67 -4.50 0.25
C VAL A 54 4.41 -3.00 0.10
N VAL A 55 3.74 -2.61 -0.98
CA VAL A 55 3.38 -1.22 -1.27
C VAL A 55 1.87 -1.07 -1.11
N VAL A 56 1.46 -0.28 -0.13
CA VAL A 56 0.07 0.12 0.10
C VAL A 56 -0.11 1.53 -0.42
N ALA A 57 -0.88 1.70 -1.50
CA ALA A 57 -1.16 3.01 -2.09
C ALA A 57 -2.61 3.07 -2.57
N ASP A 58 -3.08 4.24 -2.99
CA ASP A 58 -4.39 4.35 -3.64
C ASP A 58 -4.21 4.22 -5.16
N ASP A 59 -5.26 3.78 -5.87
CA ASP A 59 -5.34 3.91 -7.33
C ASP A 59 -6.08 5.21 -7.66
N HIS A 60 -5.51 6.05 -8.53
CA HIS A 60 -6.10 7.35 -8.87
C HIS A 60 -7.14 7.23 -9.99
N LEU A 61 -7.96 6.19 -9.94
CA LEU A 61 -8.95 5.83 -10.96
C LEU A 61 -8.33 5.46 -12.32
N ASN A 62 -7.07 5.04 -12.30
CA ASN A 62 -6.36 4.63 -13.49
C ASN A 62 -6.62 3.16 -13.81
N ALA A 63 -6.54 2.27 -12.82
CA ALA A 63 -6.90 0.86 -12.99
C ALA A 63 -8.37 0.59 -12.64
N PHE A 64 -8.95 1.37 -11.71
CA PHE A 64 -10.30 1.15 -11.18
C PHE A 64 -11.22 2.33 -11.42
N SER A 65 -12.22 2.16 -12.29
CA SER A 65 -13.24 3.20 -12.52
C SER A 65 -14.22 3.32 -11.34
N PHE A 66 -15.03 4.39 -11.33
CA PHE A 66 -16.12 4.58 -10.36
C PHE A 66 -17.15 3.44 -10.31
N ASN A 67 -17.24 2.61 -11.35
CA ASN A 67 -18.16 1.47 -11.39
C ASN A 67 -17.61 0.23 -10.67
N CYS A 68 -16.31 0.19 -10.38
CA CYS A 68 -15.67 -0.94 -9.71
C CYS A 68 -14.52 -0.42 -8.84
N VAL A 69 -14.82 -0.10 -7.58
CA VAL A 69 -13.87 0.48 -6.62
C VAL A 69 -13.68 -0.51 -5.46
N PRO A 70 -12.73 -1.46 -5.55
CA PRO A 70 -12.48 -2.40 -4.47
C PRO A 70 -11.91 -1.69 -3.25
N ALA A 71 -12.40 -1.99 -2.04
CA ALA A 71 -11.91 -1.38 -0.81
C ALA A 71 -10.41 -1.66 -0.59
N ILE A 72 -10.01 -2.91 -0.83
CA ILE A 72 -8.61 -3.36 -0.88
C ILE A 72 -8.47 -4.31 -2.06
N CYS A 73 -7.49 -4.08 -2.95
CA CYS A 73 -7.18 -5.01 -4.04
C CYS A 73 -5.71 -5.42 -4.02
N VAL A 74 -5.43 -6.72 -3.97
CA VAL A 74 -4.08 -7.29 -4.05
C VAL A 74 -3.75 -7.65 -5.50
N ARG A 75 -2.61 -7.18 -6.02
CA ARG A 75 -2.11 -7.61 -7.33
C ARG A 75 -1.43 -8.97 -7.20
N ILE A 76 -1.78 -9.89 -8.09
CA ILE A 76 -1.28 -11.26 -8.07
C ILE A 76 -0.72 -11.66 -9.44
N GLY A 77 -0.02 -12.80 -9.46
CA GLY A 77 0.79 -13.24 -10.60
C GLY A 77 2.27 -13.04 -10.33
N ARG A 78 3.08 -13.21 -11.38
CA ARG A 78 4.56 -13.15 -11.30
C ARG A 78 5.10 -11.76 -11.58
N ASP A 79 4.32 -10.94 -12.26
CA ASP A 79 4.69 -9.58 -12.63
C ASP A 79 3.45 -8.68 -12.67
N VAL A 80 3.67 -7.37 -12.57
CA VAL A 80 2.61 -6.36 -12.63
C VAL A 80 3.00 -5.28 -13.63
N PRO A 81 2.11 -4.96 -14.59
CA PRO A 81 2.38 -3.90 -15.54
C PRO A 81 2.34 -2.54 -14.84
N ARG A 82 3.20 -1.63 -15.30
CA ARG A 82 3.08 -0.21 -14.99
C ARG A 82 1.92 0.39 -15.79
N MET A 83 1.25 1.38 -15.21
CA MET A 83 0.26 2.19 -15.92
C MET A 83 0.85 2.82 -17.16
N ARG A 84 0.15 2.67 -18.29
CA ARG A 84 0.48 3.36 -19.55
C ARG A 84 -0.76 4.11 -20.01
N GLN A 85 -0.61 5.41 -20.24
CA GLN A 85 -1.68 6.27 -20.71
C GLN A 85 -1.16 7.14 -21.83
N ASP A 86 -1.97 7.25 -22.89
CA ASP A 86 -1.75 8.28 -23.90
C ASP A 86 -2.12 9.64 -23.28
N HIS A 87 -1.24 10.62 -23.40
CA HIS A 87 -1.39 11.93 -22.73
C HIS A 87 -1.49 11.83 -21.20
N ALA A 88 -0.58 11.08 -20.58
CA ALA A 88 -0.50 10.94 -19.12
C ALA A 88 -0.58 12.30 -18.41
N GLU A 89 -1.38 12.37 -17.33
CA GLU A 89 -1.38 13.52 -16.45
C GLU A 89 0.01 13.70 -15.81
N ALA A 90 0.31 14.92 -15.33
CA ALA A 90 1.67 15.31 -14.94
C ALA A 90 2.38 14.29 -14.04
N PHE A 91 1.68 13.67 -13.08
CA PHE A 91 2.28 12.70 -12.17
C PHE A 91 2.46 11.30 -12.76
N ASP A 92 1.65 10.88 -13.73
CA ASP A 92 1.85 9.62 -14.43
C ASP A 92 2.93 9.75 -15.52
N ALA A 93 3.26 10.96 -15.96
CA ALA A 93 4.38 11.20 -16.87
C ALA A 93 5.74 10.79 -16.26
N VAL A 94 5.91 10.88 -14.93
CA VAL A 94 7.15 10.44 -14.25
C VAL A 94 7.44 8.96 -14.47
N LEU A 95 6.41 8.18 -14.80
CA LEU A 95 6.52 6.75 -15.05
C LEU A 95 7.17 6.43 -16.39
N GLU A 96 7.19 7.35 -17.34
CA GLU A 96 7.51 7.08 -18.75
C GLU A 96 8.93 6.50 -18.93
N HIS A 97 9.86 6.90 -18.07
CA HIS A 97 11.26 6.42 -18.06
C HIS A 97 11.48 5.15 -17.23
N MET A 98 10.43 4.62 -16.59
CA MET A 98 10.51 3.46 -15.70
C MET A 98 10.21 2.14 -16.45
N PRO A 99 10.67 0.99 -15.92
CA PRO A 99 10.32 -0.33 -16.45
C PRO A 99 8.81 -0.50 -16.68
N ILE A 100 8.46 -1.21 -17.76
CA ILE A 100 7.07 -1.44 -18.16
C ILE A 100 6.36 -2.48 -17.28
N SER A 101 7.12 -3.31 -16.57
CA SER A 101 6.61 -4.34 -15.66
C SER A 101 7.60 -4.55 -14.50
N TYR A 102 7.07 -4.97 -13.36
CA TYR A 102 7.81 -5.22 -12.12
C TYR A 102 7.54 -6.62 -11.60
N PRO A 103 8.53 -7.30 -11.01
CA PRO A 103 8.31 -8.63 -10.43
C PRO A 103 7.38 -8.53 -9.22
N LEU A 104 6.45 -9.48 -9.11
CA LEU A 104 5.60 -9.68 -7.95
C LEU A 104 6.08 -10.86 -7.10
N HIS A 105 5.94 -10.75 -5.79
CA HIS A 105 6.16 -11.85 -4.87
C HIS A 105 4.89 -12.72 -4.75
N GLU A 106 4.60 -13.53 -5.77
CA GLU A 106 3.34 -14.28 -5.92
C GLU A 106 2.93 -15.07 -4.66
N ALA A 107 3.85 -15.83 -4.05
CA ALA A 107 3.55 -16.63 -2.87
C ALA A 107 3.13 -15.78 -1.65
N LEU A 108 3.67 -14.56 -1.52
CA LEU A 108 3.35 -13.65 -0.43
C LEU A 108 2.02 -12.95 -0.69
N ALA A 109 1.76 -12.55 -1.94
CA ALA A 109 0.48 -11.98 -2.34
C ALA A 109 -0.68 -12.97 -2.11
N ASN A 110 -0.51 -14.24 -2.49
CA ASN A 110 -1.49 -15.30 -2.23
C ASN A 110 -1.67 -15.54 -0.72
N ALA A 111 -0.58 -15.58 0.05
CA ALA A 111 -0.68 -15.73 1.51
C ALA A 111 -1.44 -14.57 2.17
N ILE A 112 -1.25 -13.33 1.69
CA ILE A 112 -2.00 -12.15 2.17
C ILE A 112 -3.49 -12.28 1.84
N LEU A 113 -3.84 -12.74 0.64
CA LEU A 113 -5.22 -13.00 0.26
C LEU A 113 -5.85 -14.06 1.15
N GLU A 114 -5.25 -15.25 1.23
CA GLU A 114 -5.78 -16.37 2.01
C GLU A 114 -5.94 -16.03 3.50
N GLN A 115 -4.89 -15.50 4.11
CA GLN A 115 -4.88 -15.17 5.54
C GLN A 115 -5.75 -13.94 5.83
N GLY A 116 -5.76 -12.94 4.95
CA GLY A 116 -6.60 -11.77 5.08
C GLY A 116 -8.09 -12.12 5.01
N THR A 117 -8.48 -12.94 4.03
CA THR A 117 -9.86 -13.44 3.94
C THR A 117 -10.23 -14.30 5.15
N ALA A 118 -9.33 -15.19 5.61
CA ALA A 118 -9.57 -15.98 6.83
C ALA A 118 -9.69 -15.10 8.09
N ALA A 119 -9.02 -13.95 8.12
CA ALA A 119 -9.13 -12.94 9.19
C ALA A 119 -10.38 -12.03 9.05
N GLY A 120 -11.21 -12.23 8.03
CA GLY A 120 -12.45 -11.49 7.81
C GLY A 120 -12.27 -10.17 7.05
N PHE A 121 -11.19 -10.01 6.27
CA PHE A 121 -11.07 -8.92 5.32
C PHE A 121 -11.72 -9.28 3.99
N ASP A 122 -12.54 -8.36 3.47
CA ASP A 122 -13.09 -8.45 2.11
C ASP A 122 -12.05 -7.93 1.11
N LEU A 123 -11.25 -8.84 0.57
CA LEU A 123 -10.17 -8.54 -0.37
C LEU A 123 -10.59 -8.82 -1.80
N ALA A 124 -10.30 -7.88 -2.70
CA ALA A 124 -10.29 -8.14 -4.14
C ALA A 124 -8.89 -8.56 -4.59
N LEU A 125 -8.82 -9.22 -5.74
CA LEU A 125 -7.57 -9.59 -6.41
C LEU A 125 -7.63 -9.21 -7.88
N SER A 126 -6.47 -8.91 -8.47
CA SER A 126 -6.35 -8.67 -9.91
C SER A 126 -5.01 -9.16 -10.43
N TRP A 127 -5.03 -9.85 -11.57
CA TRP A 127 -3.83 -10.27 -12.31
C TRP A 127 -3.31 -9.18 -13.25
N GLU A 128 -4.19 -8.33 -13.75
CA GLU A 128 -3.89 -7.46 -14.89
C GLU A 128 -3.93 -5.97 -14.53
N ALA A 129 -4.44 -5.61 -13.35
CA ALA A 129 -4.57 -4.22 -12.95
C ALA A 129 -3.18 -3.56 -12.85
N PRO A 130 -2.86 -2.59 -13.73
CA PRO A 130 -1.59 -1.90 -13.67
C PRO A 130 -1.41 -1.08 -12.40
N VAL A 131 -0.16 -0.76 -12.07
CA VAL A 131 0.21 0.13 -10.97
C VAL A 131 0.62 1.51 -11.48
N ASP A 132 0.04 2.56 -10.91
CA ASP A 132 0.24 3.95 -11.29
C ASP A 132 1.37 4.65 -10.50
N HIS A 133 1.47 5.97 -10.63
CA HIS A 133 2.47 6.77 -9.93
C HIS A 133 2.39 6.67 -8.41
N ALA A 134 1.21 6.36 -7.84
CA ALA A 134 1.04 6.19 -6.40
C ALA A 134 1.97 5.11 -5.85
N PHE A 135 2.12 4.04 -6.62
CA PHE A 135 2.98 2.92 -6.27
C PHE A 135 4.42 3.19 -6.67
N LEU A 136 4.64 3.64 -7.91
CA LEU A 136 5.97 3.55 -8.52
C LEU A 136 6.84 4.80 -8.35
N ALA A 137 6.26 6.00 -8.26
CA ALA A 137 7.05 7.21 -7.99
C ALA A 137 7.85 7.12 -6.67
N PRO A 138 7.23 6.75 -5.53
CA PRO A 138 7.98 6.61 -4.28
C PRO A 138 8.95 5.43 -4.31
N VAL A 139 8.58 4.29 -4.90
CA VAL A 139 9.46 3.11 -5.00
C VAL A 139 10.71 3.42 -5.83
N ASN A 140 10.55 4.06 -6.99
CA ASN A 140 11.69 4.41 -7.84
C ASN A 140 12.54 5.51 -7.22
N THR A 141 11.93 6.48 -6.52
CA THR A 141 12.71 7.49 -5.76
C THR A 141 13.51 6.83 -4.63
N MET A 142 12.88 5.88 -3.93
CA MET A 142 13.51 5.14 -2.83
C MET A 142 14.66 4.29 -3.34
N HIS A 143 14.52 3.59 -4.46
CA HIS A 143 15.56 2.69 -4.96
C HIS A 143 16.59 3.36 -5.86
N GLY A 144 16.25 4.44 -6.55
CA GLY A 144 17.10 5.03 -7.58
C GLY A 144 17.47 3.98 -8.63
N THR A 145 18.77 3.73 -8.79
CA THR A 145 19.30 2.70 -9.72
C THR A 145 19.46 1.32 -9.08
N ARG A 146 19.15 1.16 -7.79
CA ARG A 146 19.30 -0.11 -7.08
C ARG A 146 18.18 -1.09 -7.47
N PRO A 147 18.43 -2.41 -7.37
CA PRO A 147 17.38 -3.40 -7.58
C PRO A 147 16.19 -3.17 -6.64
N ILE A 148 14.99 -3.26 -7.21
CA ILE A 148 13.73 -3.28 -6.47
C ILE A 148 13.40 -4.76 -6.19
N PRO A 149 13.22 -5.18 -4.93
CA PRO A 149 12.80 -6.54 -4.63
C PRO A 149 11.37 -6.79 -5.15
N PRO A 150 10.97 -8.05 -5.34
CA PRO A 150 9.62 -8.39 -5.75
C PRO A 150 8.54 -7.68 -4.92
N LEU A 151 7.58 -7.08 -5.62
CA LEU A 151 6.54 -6.26 -5.02
C LEU A 151 5.37 -7.11 -4.54
N VAL A 152 4.66 -6.61 -3.54
CA VAL A 152 3.25 -6.92 -3.30
C VAL A 152 2.50 -5.60 -3.32
N SER A 153 1.72 -5.36 -4.37
CA SER A 153 0.93 -4.14 -4.50
C SER A 153 -0.47 -4.36 -3.94
N THR A 154 -0.86 -3.52 -2.99
CA THR A 154 -2.22 -3.48 -2.45
C THR A 154 -2.78 -2.08 -2.62
N SER A 155 -3.85 -1.93 -3.39
CA SER A 155 -4.54 -0.64 -3.46
C SER A 155 -5.58 -0.51 -2.36
N ARG A 156 -5.77 0.70 -1.83
CA ARG A 156 -6.94 1.08 -1.06
C ARG A 156 -7.84 2.01 -1.88
N ALA A 157 -9.14 1.94 -1.65
CA ALA A 157 -10.08 2.91 -2.21
C ALA A 157 -10.12 4.20 -1.38
N SER A 158 -10.07 5.34 -2.07
CA SER A 158 -10.27 6.67 -1.48
C SER A 158 -11.75 7.03 -1.19
N SER A 159 -12.71 6.11 -1.40
CA SER A 159 -14.14 6.42 -1.20
C SER A 159 -14.56 6.36 0.28
N ARG A 160 -15.41 7.31 0.70
CA ARG A 160 -15.95 7.42 2.07
C ARG A 160 -16.70 6.15 2.54
N ALA A 161 -17.21 5.36 1.59
CA ALA A 161 -17.85 4.08 1.87
C ALA A 161 -16.85 3.01 2.38
N ALA A 162 -15.58 3.05 1.92
CA ALA A 162 -14.53 2.15 2.37
C ALA A 162 -14.02 2.45 3.81
N THR A 163 -14.36 3.63 4.36
CA THR A 163 -14.04 4.03 5.73
C THR A 163 -15.15 3.73 6.76
N GLY A 164 -16.30 3.22 6.32
CA GLY A 164 -17.44 2.91 7.21
C GLY A 164 -17.26 1.66 8.08
N MET A 165 -16.22 0.86 7.85
CA MET A 165 -15.87 -0.25 8.74
C MET A 165 -14.82 0.18 9.76
N SER A 166 -15.13 -0.09 11.02
CA SER A 166 -14.24 -0.11 12.19
C SER A 166 -13.06 -1.10 12.04
N ALA A 167 -12.35 -1.08 10.90
CA ALA A 167 -11.26 -1.99 10.57
C ALA A 167 -9.88 -1.31 10.60
N SER A 168 -9.80 0.02 10.70
CA SER A 168 -8.52 0.76 10.69
C SER A 168 -7.70 0.65 11.99
N SER A 169 -8.20 -0.04 13.03
CA SER A 169 -7.50 -0.14 14.32
C SER A 169 -7.33 -1.56 14.88
N ARG A 170 -7.60 -2.62 14.10
CA ARG A 170 -7.19 -3.97 14.53
C ARG A 170 -5.67 -4.06 14.49
N ARG A 171 -5.03 -3.69 15.60
CA ARG A 171 -3.59 -3.87 15.86
C ARG A 171 -3.18 -5.27 15.43
N ALA A 172 -2.12 -5.35 14.63
CA ALA A 172 -1.30 -6.55 14.56
C ALA A 172 -0.68 -6.78 15.95
N ASP A 173 -1.43 -7.42 16.85
CA ASP A 173 -0.97 -7.70 18.20
C ASP A 173 -0.11 -8.96 18.17
N SER A 174 1.21 -8.75 18.16
CA SER A 174 2.22 -9.80 18.32
C SER A 174 2.48 -10.00 19.81
N ARG A 175 1.55 -10.65 20.52
CA ARG A 175 1.80 -11.22 21.85
C ARG A 175 1.24 -12.62 21.97
N THR A 176 2.04 -13.57 21.51
CA THR A 176 2.00 -14.95 22.02
C THR A 176 2.46 -14.95 23.47
N SER A 177 1.52 -15.15 24.41
CA SER A 177 1.64 -16.16 25.46
C SER A 177 0.49 -16.04 26.48
N ARG A 178 -0.40 -17.02 26.44
CA ARG A 178 -0.90 -17.83 27.58
C ARG A 178 -2.37 -18.24 27.39
N SER A 179 -2.52 -19.57 27.27
CA SER A 179 -3.64 -20.41 27.69
C SER A 179 -5.05 -20.09 27.19
N CYS A 180 -5.53 -21.00 26.34
CA CYS A 180 -6.93 -21.28 26.10
C CYS A 180 -7.77 -21.33 27.40
N ARG A 181 -8.88 -20.60 27.43
CA ARG A 181 -10.19 -21.02 27.97
C ARG A 181 -11.27 -19.98 27.62
N TRP A 182 -12.25 -20.40 26.84
CA TRP A 182 -13.66 -19.96 26.88
C TRP A 182 -14.47 -21.18 27.37
N PRO A 183 -15.72 -21.09 27.88
CA PRO A 183 -16.78 -20.10 27.67
C PRO A 183 -17.37 -19.57 29.02
N ALA A 184 -18.42 -18.74 29.17
CA ALA A 184 -19.71 -18.74 28.50
C ALA A 184 -20.51 -17.44 28.72
N SER A 185 -21.47 -17.26 27.82
CA SER A 185 -22.67 -16.41 27.84
C SER A 185 -23.29 -16.10 29.21
N ALA A 186 -23.69 -14.84 29.41
CA ALA A 186 -24.80 -14.49 30.30
C ALA A 186 -25.56 -13.26 29.77
N THR A 187 -26.81 -13.48 29.41
CA THR A 187 -27.90 -12.50 29.26
C THR A 187 -28.12 -11.68 30.54
N PRO A 188 -28.52 -10.40 30.47
CA PRO A 188 -28.99 -9.68 31.65
C PRO A 188 -30.52 -9.81 31.77
N THR A 189 -30.99 -10.51 32.81
CA THR A 189 -32.36 -10.37 33.32
C THR A 189 -32.30 -9.66 34.66
N ALA A 190 -33.21 -8.69 34.82
CA ALA A 190 -33.35 -7.76 35.93
C ALA A 190 -33.56 -8.42 37.31
N CYS A 191 -33.20 -7.70 38.37
CA CYS A 191 -33.99 -7.71 39.60
C CYS A 191 -33.84 -6.42 40.40
N SER A 192 -34.98 -5.92 40.84
CA SER A 192 -35.18 -4.81 41.76
C SER A 192 -34.70 -5.17 43.17
N THR A 193 -34.32 -4.17 43.98
CA THR A 193 -34.57 -4.21 45.43
C THR A 193 -34.95 -2.83 45.94
N ALA A 194 -35.93 -2.85 46.84
CA ALA A 194 -36.53 -1.73 47.54
C ALA A 194 -35.65 -1.23 48.68
N GLY A 195 -35.89 0.03 49.06
CA GLY A 195 -35.36 0.75 50.21
C GLY A 195 -35.74 2.21 50.11
#